data_AF-A0A2U9T5E6-F1
#
_entry.id   AF-A0A2U9T5E6-F1
#
_cell.length_a   1.000
_cell.length_b   1.000
_cell.length_c   1.000
_cell.angle_alpha   90.00
_cell.angle_beta   90.00
_cell.angle_gamma   90.00
#
_symmetry.space_group_name_H-M   'P 1'
#
loop_
_entity.id
_entity.type
_entity.pdbx_description
1 polymer ?
#
loop_
_entity_poly.entity_id
_entity_poly.type
_entity_poly.pdbx_seq_one_letter_code
_entity_poly.pdbx_strand_id
1 'polypeptide(L)'
;MDDHQERVRAAVARAICAACGEEPEHPGDARGNGFRWQDYEHSAEAVLVELQAAAAGEPGRGAVAHLANVIARSCDDGPELAWMYERAAGDALSAYAVR
;
A
#
# COMPACT_ATOMS: atom_id res chain seq x y z
N MET A 1 -18.03 -5.92 4.76
CA MET A 1 -16.82 -5.09 4.86
C MET A 1 -17.27 -3.65 4.72
N ASP A 2 -16.76 -2.75 5.55
CA ASP A 2 -17.12 -1.33 5.51
C ASP A 2 -16.68 -0.71 4.17
N ASP A 3 -17.56 0.04 3.50
CA ASP A 3 -17.26 0.69 2.21
C ASP A 3 -16.01 1.58 2.28
N HIS A 4 -15.73 2.13 3.46
CA HIS A 4 -14.51 2.88 3.74
C HIS A 4 -13.25 2.00 3.69
N GLN A 5 -13.28 0.81 4.31
CA GLN A 5 -12.14 -0.09 4.30
C GLN A 5 -11.81 -0.58 2.89
N GLU A 6 -12.83 -0.89 2.08
CA GLU A 6 -12.63 -1.28 0.69
C GLU A 6 -12.04 -0.13 -0.15
N ARG A 7 -12.53 1.10 0.05
CA ARG A 7 -11.98 2.31 -0.59
C ARG A 7 -10.52 2.54 -0.20
N VAL A 8 -10.17 2.44 1.08
CA VAL A 8 -8.79 2.62 1.54
C VAL A 8 -7.92 1.51 0.96
N ARG A 9 -8.34 0.24 1.02
CA ARG A 9 -7.60 -0.89 0.44
C ARG A 9 -7.28 -0.66 -1.03
N ALA A 10 -8.28 -0.25 -1.81
CA ALA A 10 -8.10 0.00 -3.23
C ALA A 10 -7.22 1.24 -3.50
N ALA A 11 -7.23 2.25 -2.63
CA ALA A 11 -6.31 3.39 -2.73
C ALA A 11 -4.86 2.97 -2.44
N VAL A 12 -4.64 2.17 -1.38
CA VAL A 12 -3.32 1.65 -1.02
C VAL A 12 -2.77 0.76 -2.14
N ALA A 13 -3.56 -0.19 -2.64
CA ALA A 13 -3.14 -1.11 -3.69
C ALA A 13 -2.71 -0.37 -4.98
N ARG A 14 -3.43 0.71 -5.36
CA ARG A 14 -3.04 1.57 -6.47
C ARG A 14 -1.75 2.34 -6.21
N ALA A 15 -1.55 2.84 -4.98
CA ALA A 15 -0.33 3.54 -4.61
C ALA A 15 0.90 2.61 -4.64
N ILE A 16 0.75 1.36 -4.20
CA ILE A 16 1.82 0.34 -4.27
C ILE A 16 2.14 0.01 -5.72
N CYS A 17 1.12 -0.28 -6.55
CA CYS A 17 1.28 -0.53 -7.98
C CYS A 17 2.05 0.61 -8.69
N ALA A 18 1.68 1.86 -8.41
CA ALA A 18 2.40 3.02 -8.95
C ALA A 18 3.85 3.13 -8.43
N ALA A 19 4.12 2.77 -7.17
CA ALA A 19 5.46 2.76 -6.59
C ALA A 19 6.35 1.67 -7.22
N CYS A 20 5.77 0.54 -7.62
CA CYS A 20 6.45 -0.50 -8.41
C CYS A 20 6.70 -0.08 -9.88
N GLY A 21 6.26 1.12 -10.28
CA GLY A 21 6.43 1.65 -11.64
C GLY A 21 5.39 1.14 -12.64
N GLU A 22 4.30 0.54 -12.15
CA GLU A 22 3.21 0.04 -12.98
C GLU A 22 2.07 1.06 -13.13
N GLU A 23 1.17 0.79 -14.07
CA GLU A 23 0.03 1.65 -14.37
C GLU A 23 -1.26 1.11 -13.71
N PRO A 24 -1.69 1.65 -12.56
CA PRO A 24 -2.82 1.12 -11.80
C PRO A 24 -4.18 1.25 -12.50
N GLU A 25 -4.33 2.05 -13.56
CA GLU A 25 -5.60 2.22 -14.27
C GLU A 25 -5.66 1.49 -15.63
N HIS A 26 -4.53 0.92 -16.07
CA HIS A 26 -4.44 0.21 -17.34
C HIS A 26 -4.05 -1.26 -17.11
N PRO A 27 -4.90 -2.24 -17.44
CA PRO A 27 -4.46 -3.63 -17.49
C PRO A 27 -3.42 -3.76 -18.59
N GLY A 28 -2.16 -4.02 -18.21
CA GLY A 28 -1.03 -4.40 -19.06
C GLY A 28 -1.04 -3.85 -20.49
N ASP A 29 -0.32 -2.75 -20.74
CA ASP A 29 -0.11 -2.27 -22.11
C ASP A 29 0.70 -3.32 -22.92
N ALA A 30 0.66 -3.23 -24.24
CA ALA A 30 1.40 -4.08 -25.20
C ALA A 30 2.94 -4.05 -25.02
N ARG A 31 3.43 -3.32 -24.00
CA ARG A 31 4.81 -3.17 -23.57
C ARG A 31 5.19 -4.04 -22.36
N GLY A 32 4.25 -4.78 -21.76
CA GLY A 32 4.54 -5.84 -20.79
C GLY A 32 4.63 -5.42 -19.31
N ASN A 33 3.85 -4.43 -18.85
CA ASN A 33 3.66 -4.21 -17.41
C ASN A 33 2.77 -5.35 -16.85
N GLY A 34 3.32 -6.13 -15.91
CA GLY A 34 2.88 -7.49 -15.59
C GLY A 34 1.73 -7.60 -14.60
N PHE A 35 1.55 -6.62 -13.70
CA PHE A 35 0.55 -6.68 -12.65
C PHE A 35 -0.42 -5.49 -12.70
N ARG A 36 -1.64 -5.73 -12.18
CA ARG A 36 -2.68 -4.71 -11.99
C ARG A 36 -2.68 -4.32 -10.52
N TRP A 37 -3.29 -3.19 -10.18
CA TRP A 37 -3.41 -2.79 -8.78
C TRP A 37 -4.09 -3.85 -7.90
N GLN A 38 -5.02 -4.66 -8.44
CA GLN A 38 -5.66 -5.73 -7.68
C GLN A 38 -4.67 -6.81 -7.21
N ASP A 39 -3.58 -7.01 -7.94
CA ASP A 39 -2.54 -7.98 -7.57
C ASP A 39 -1.78 -7.53 -6.30
N TYR A 40 -1.91 -6.25 -5.91
CA TYR A 40 -1.38 -5.69 -4.65
C TYR A 40 -2.42 -5.63 -3.52
N GLU A 41 -3.62 -6.20 -3.67
CA GLU A 41 -4.63 -6.21 -2.60
C GLU A 41 -4.13 -6.87 -1.31
N HIS A 42 -3.29 -7.91 -1.42
CA HIS A 42 -2.68 -8.55 -0.26
C HIS A 42 -1.73 -7.61 0.49
N SER A 43 -0.88 -6.89 -0.25
CA SER A 43 0.02 -5.87 0.33
C SER A 43 -0.77 -4.71 0.96
N ALA A 44 -1.88 -4.30 0.33
CA ALA A 44 -2.77 -3.30 0.88
C ALA A 44 -3.48 -3.75 2.17
N GLU A 45 -3.85 -5.03 2.27
CA GLU A 45 -4.42 -5.61 3.48
C GLU A 45 -3.42 -5.60 4.64
N ALA A 46 -2.15 -5.94 4.38
CA ALA A 46 -1.10 -5.87 5.39
C ALA A 46 -0.92 -4.44 5.95
N VAL A 47 -0.91 -3.43 5.07
CA VAL A 47 -0.85 -2.01 5.46
C VAL A 47 -2.07 -1.60 6.30
N LEU A 48 -3.26 -2.05 5.92
CA LEU A 48 -4.50 -1.76 6.67
C LEU A 48 -4.48 -2.33 8.08
N VAL A 49 -3.97 -3.54 8.28
CA VAL A 49 -3.81 -4.14 9.62
C VAL A 49 -2.93 -3.26 10.51
N GLU A 50 -1.83 -2.74 9.96
CA GLU A 50 -0.89 -1.88 10.70
C GLU A 50 -1.51 -0.52 11.03
N LEU A 51 -2.28 0.06 10.11
CA LEU A 51 -3.03 1.30 10.33
C LEU A 51 -4.13 1.13 11.40
N GLN A 52 -4.81 -0.02 11.42
CA GLN A 52 -5.79 -0.35 12.45
C GLN A 52 -5.13 -0.53 13.82
N ALA A 53 -3.96 -1.20 13.88
CA ALA A 53 -3.18 -1.32 15.10
C ALA A 53 -2.72 0.06 15.62
N ALA A 54 -2.26 0.95 14.72
CA ALA A 54 -1.92 2.32 15.06
C ALA A 54 -3.12 3.09 15.63
N ALA A 55 -4.30 2.94 15.02
CA ALA A 55 -5.54 3.54 15.50
C ALA A 55 -6.00 2.98 16.85
N ALA A 56 -5.64 1.73 17.17
CA ALA A 56 -5.86 1.09 18.47
C ALA A 56 -4.85 1.54 19.56
N GLY A 57 -3.86 2.38 19.20
CA GLY A 57 -2.90 2.95 20.13
C GLY A 57 -1.54 2.26 20.16
N GLU A 58 -1.27 1.34 19.24
CA GLU A 58 0.05 0.69 19.14
C GLU A 58 1.09 1.67 18.56
N PRO A 59 2.13 2.04 19.32
CA PRO A 59 3.08 3.06 18.90
C PRO A 59 3.95 2.59 17.72
N GLY A 60 4.22 3.49 16.77
CA GLY A 60 5.10 3.24 15.63
C GLY A 60 4.46 2.50 14.46
N ARG A 61 3.31 1.84 14.66
CA ARG A 61 2.59 1.08 13.62
C ARG A 61 2.03 1.93 12.47
N GLY A 62 1.80 3.23 12.72
CA GLY A 62 1.34 4.19 11.71
C GLY A 62 2.45 5.04 11.10
N ALA A 63 3.71 4.82 11.44
CA ALA A 63 4.82 5.60 10.90
C ALA A 63 5.05 5.26 9.42
N VAL A 64 5.27 6.28 8.59
CA VAL A 64 5.49 6.11 7.13
C VAL A 64 6.62 5.11 6.85
N ALA A 65 7.75 5.21 7.56
CA ALA A 65 8.87 4.28 7.41
C ALA A 65 8.51 2.83 7.79
N HIS A 66 7.62 2.63 8.78
CA HIS A 66 7.16 1.30 9.15
C HIS A 66 6.25 0.71 8.07
N LEU A 67 5.26 1.49 7.61
CA LEU A 67 4.36 1.07 6.54
C LEU A 67 5.12 0.79 5.23
N ALA A 68 6.15 1.59 4.91
CA ALA A 68 6.98 1.37 3.74
C ALA A 68 7.79 0.05 3.81
N ASN A 69 8.28 -0.32 5.01
CA ASN A 69 8.90 -1.62 5.24
C ASN A 69 7.90 -2.78 5.11
N VAL A 70 6.66 -2.58 5.55
CA VAL A 70 5.58 -3.57 5.38
C VAL A 70 5.29 -3.78 3.90
N ILE A 71 5.16 -2.70 3.12
CA ILE A 71 4.95 -2.78 1.67
C ILE A 71 6.09 -3.52 0.99
N ALA A 72 7.35 -3.14 1.26
CA ALA A 72 8.51 -3.80 0.66
C ALA A 72 8.50 -5.31 0.92
N ARG A 73 8.30 -5.73 2.18
CA ARG A 73 8.23 -7.15 2.54
C ARG A 73 7.06 -7.88 1.88
N SER A 74 5.91 -7.22 1.71
CA SER A 74 4.75 -7.80 1.05
C SER A 74 4.92 -7.91 -0.47
N CYS A 75 5.82 -7.14 -1.06
CA CYS A 75 6.20 -7.22 -2.47
C CYS A 75 7.39 -8.16 -2.73
N ASP A 76 7.79 -8.96 -1.71
CA ASP A 76 9.01 -9.79 -1.72
C ASP A 76 10.31 -8.99 -1.95
N ASP A 77 10.28 -7.67 -1.72
CA ASP A 77 11.45 -6.81 -1.73
C ASP A 77 12.15 -6.78 -0.36
N GLY A 78 13.45 -6.48 -0.39
CA GLY A 78 14.25 -6.28 0.81
C GLY A 78 13.93 -4.95 1.52
N PRO A 79 14.14 -4.85 2.85
CA PRO A 79 13.95 -3.61 3.61
C PRO A 79 14.85 -2.46 3.11
N GLU A 80 15.94 -2.76 2.43
CA GLU A 80 16.80 -1.78 1.75
C GLU A 80 16.08 -1.00 0.64
N LEU A 81 14.98 -1.54 0.09
CA LEU A 81 14.13 -0.89 -0.92
C LEU A 81 12.91 -0.20 -0.30
N ALA A 82 12.71 -0.23 1.02
CA ALA A 82 11.56 0.37 1.69
C ALA A 82 11.40 1.86 1.36
N TRP A 83 12.50 2.60 1.15
CA TRP A 83 12.45 4.02 0.79
C TRP A 83 11.66 4.30 -0.50
N MET A 84 11.60 3.35 -1.45
CA MET A 84 10.82 3.47 -2.68
C MET A 84 9.31 3.54 -2.40
N TYR A 85 8.88 2.96 -1.27
CA TYR A 85 7.48 2.84 -0.87
C TYR A 85 7.03 3.91 0.12
N GLU A 86 7.89 4.84 0.54
CA GLU A 86 7.52 5.91 1.50
C GLU A 86 6.37 6.78 0.99
N ARG A 87 6.36 7.08 -0.31
CA ARG A 87 5.25 7.81 -0.93
C ARG A 87 3.94 7.02 -0.83
N ALA A 88 3.96 5.74 -1.20
CA ALA A 88 2.78 4.87 -1.12
C ALA A 88 2.28 4.71 0.33
N ALA A 89 3.20 4.61 1.30
CA ALA A 89 2.89 4.59 2.71
C ALA A 89 2.24 5.90 3.20
N GLY A 90 2.72 7.06 2.76
CA GLY A 90 2.11 8.36 3.06
C GLY A 90 0.71 8.52 2.46
N ASP A 91 0.54 8.05 1.23
CA ASP A 91 -0.76 8.05 0.55
C ASP A 91 -1.75 7.12 1.26
N ALA A 92 -1.30 5.95 1.73
CA ALA A 92 -2.10 5.02 2.51
C ALA A 92 -2.59 5.62 3.84
N LEU A 93 -1.70 6.28 4.58
CA LEU A 93 -2.04 6.96 5.83
C LEU A 93 -3.07 8.07 5.58
N SER A 94 -2.88 8.86 4.51
CA SER A 94 -3.79 9.94 4.13
C SER A 94 -5.17 9.39 3.74
N ALA A 95 -5.22 8.30 2.96
CA ALA A 95 -6.46 7.65 2.58
C ALA A 95 -7.23 7.11 3.81
N TYR A 96 -6.53 6.51 4.77
CA TYR A 96 -7.13 5.99 6.00
C TYR A 96 -7.64 7.08 6.95
N ALA A 97 -6.99 8.25 6.95
CA ALA A 97 -7.41 9.39 7.77
C ALA A 97 -8.71 10.06 7.27
N VAL A 98 -9.03 9.94 5.97
CA VAL A 98 -10.23 10.51 5.35
C VAL A 98 -11.40 9.54 5.50
N ARG A 99 -12.16 9.67 6.60
CA ARG A 99 -13.36 8.87 6.87
C ARG A 99 -14.58 9.33 6.08
#